data_AF-A0A5B8XEK8-F1
#
_entry.id   AF-A0A5B8XEK8-F1
#
_cell.length_a   1.000
_cell.length_b   1.000
_cell.length_c   1.000
_cell.angle_alpha   90.00
_cell.angle_beta   90.00
_cell.angle_gamma   90.00
#
_symmetry.space_group_name_H-M   'P 1'
#
loop_
_entity.id
_entity.type
_entity.pdbx_description
1 polymer ?
#
loop_
_entity_poly.entity_id
_entity_poly.type
_entity_poly.pdbx_seq_one_letter_code
_entity_poly.pdbx_strand_id
1 'polypeptide(L)'
;MLIKITLKKFLVFLLIFVSIVFLYLYRTNWFFDRKIHKLAKPLLRNVMESGHYRIPKDKECPFDAQQIYLDSQDLMMNFANNKDVKIFAVSLKRCPNTPMRMNGSDKNDLMFNTKEYIPCDQERRYEAYLYEYDVMNKLLQSANFNYYMIYSNKNDCVNYNTYIANLAKWNNIIDINDENFDSKDSVVFWVIKQKGYYYMFIETNSKHGGYNLLEKEERYLIFKKLTLRQLILFDNGFYWDLIRKYKIDID
;
A
#
# COMPACT_ATOMS: atom_id res chain seq x y z
N MET A 1 49.65 13.38 34.04
CA MET A 1 49.87 12.46 32.89
C MET A 1 48.83 11.35 32.83
N LEU A 2 48.52 10.68 33.96
CA LEU A 2 47.44 9.67 34.07
C LEU A 2 46.08 10.15 33.53
N ILE A 3 45.63 11.37 33.90
CA ILE A 3 44.35 11.96 33.42
C ILE A 3 44.29 12.09 31.89
N LYS A 4 45.41 12.40 31.22
CA LYS A 4 45.46 12.50 29.75
C LYS A 4 45.35 11.13 29.08
N ILE A 5 45.90 10.08 29.70
CA ILE A 5 45.85 8.70 29.20
C ILE A 5 44.44 8.12 29.37
N THR A 6 43.78 8.35 30.52
CA THR A 6 42.39 7.94 30.74
C THR A 6 41.42 8.69 29.83
N LEU A 7 41.59 10.00 29.62
CA LEU A 7 40.75 10.77 28.71
C LEU A 7 40.86 10.28 27.25
N LYS A 8 42.08 9.98 26.77
CA LYS A 8 42.29 9.44 25.42
C LYS A 8 41.63 8.07 25.25
N LYS A 9 41.78 7.17 26.23
CA LYS A 9 41.13 5.85 26.20
C LYS A 9 39.62 5.96 26.24
N PHE A 10 39.07 6.87 27.05
CA PHE A 10 37.64 7.13 27.12
C PHE A 10 37.08 7.67 25.80
N LEU A 11 37.78 8.62 25.15
CA LEU A 11 37.40 9.14 23.83
C LEU A 11 37.37 8.05 22.75
N VAL A 12 38.40 7.17 22.73
CA VAL A 12 38.44 6.03 21.81
C VAL A 12 37.28 5.08 22.07
N PHE A 13 37.00 4.76 23.34
CA PHE A 13 35.85 3.93 23.71
C PHE A 13 34.53 4.56 23.28
N LEU A 14 34.32 5.85 23.53
CA LEU A 14 33.11 6.58 23.13
C LEU A 14 32.93 6.54 21.61
N LEU A 15 34.00 6.74 20.84
CA LEU A 15 33.96 6.71 19.38
C LEU A 15 33.59 5.31 18.85
N ILE A 16 34.17 4.25 19.43
CA ILE A 16 33.80 2.86 19.10
C ILE A 16 32.31 2.62 19.42
N PHE A 17 31.86 3.05 20.60
CA PHE A 17 30.48 2.88 21.02
C PHE A 17 29.50 3.61 20.10
N VAL A 18 29.77 4.88 19.76
CA VAL A 18 28.95 5.67 18.82
C VAL A 18 28.93 5.01 17.43
N SER A 19 30.06 4.48 16.98
CA SER A 19 30.15 3.77 15.69
C SER A 19 29.30 2.50 15.67
N ILE A 20 29.32 1.71 16.75
CA ILE A 20 28.48 0.51 16.90
C ILE A 20 26.99 0.89 16.89
N VAL A 21 26.60 1.95 17.62
CA VAL A 21 25.23 2.45 17.64
C VAL A 21 24.80 2.88 16.24
N PHE A 22 25.62 3.66 15.54
CA PHE A 22 25.29 4.13 14.19
C PHE A 22 25.17 2.96 13.20
N LEU A 23 26.05 1.97 13.28
CA LEU A 23 25.99 0.74 12.49
C LEU A 23 24.68 -0.02 12.75
N TYR A 24 24.29 -0.15 14.02
CA TYR A 24 23.04 -0.79 14.42
C TYR A 24 21.81 -0.05 13.85
N LEU A 25 21.75 1.28 13.99
CA LEU A 25 20.67 2.11 13.45
C LEU A 25 20.59 2.02 11.92
N TYR A 26 21.75 1.99 11.25
CA TYR A 26 21.82 1.82 9.80
C TYR A 26 21.34 0.43 9.35
N ARG A 27 21.74 -0.63 10.07
CA ARG A 27 21.37 -2.02 9.77
C ARG A 27 19.88 -2.27 9.98
N THR A 28 19.28 -1.65 10.99
CA THR A 28 17.86 -1.80 11.33
C THR A 28 16.92 -0.91 10.50
N ASN A 29 17.48 -0.09 9.60
CA ASN A 29 16.76 0.90 8.81
C ASN A 29 16.02 1.96 9.66
N TRP A 30 16.52 2.23 10.87
CA TRP A 30 15.87 3.10 11.85
C TRP A 30 15.63 4.52 11.34
N PHE A 31 16.57 5.07 10.57
CA PHE A 31 16.40 6.40 9.97
C PHE A 31 15.24 6.46 8.98
N PHE A 32 15.05 5.39 8.19
CA PHE A 32 13.93 5.29 7.27
C PHE A 32 12.62 5.09 8.02
N ASP A 33 12.61 4.30 9.11
CA ASP A 33 11.43 4.16 9.98
C ASP A 33 10.95 5.52 10.52
N ARG A 34 11.88 6.36 10.98
CA ARG A 34 11.53 7.72 11.42
C ARG A 34 11.05 8.59 10.27
N LYS A 35 11.66 8.47 9.09
CA LYS A 35 11.26 9.24 7.90
C LYS A 35 9.83 8.89 7.47
N ILE A 36 9.49 7.60 7.37
CA ILE A 36 8.16 7.14 6.95
C ILE A 36 7.09 7.56 7.98
N HIS A 37 7.34 7.42 9.29
CA HIS A 37 6.38 7.87 10.31
C HIS A 37 6.22 9.39 10.34
N LYS A 38 7.29 10.16 10.13
CA LYS A 38 7.23 11.62 10.08
C LYS A 38 6.41 12.11 8.89
N LEU A 39 6.53 11.44 7.74
CA LEU A 39 5.80 11.79 6.52
C LEU A 39 4.35 11.30 6.54
N ALA A 40 4.04 10.23 7.29
CA ALA A 40 2.68 9.78 7.49
C ALA A 40 1.84 10.85 8.21
N LYS A 41 0.67 11.14 7.64
CA LYS A 41 -0.36 11.98 8.26
C LYS A 41 -0.92 11.31 9.53
N PRO A 42 -1.55 12.08 10.45
CA PRO A 42 -1.89 11.58 11.78
C PRO A 42 -2.72 10.29 11.81
N LEU A 43 -3.76 10.17 10.97
CA LEU A 43 -4.61 8.97 10.93
C LEU A 43 -3.82 7.75 10.48
N LEU A 44 -3.09 7.85 9.37
CA LEU A 44 -2.21 6.77 8.89
C LEU A 44 -1.12 6.43 9.90
N ARG A 45 -0.52 7.43 10.56
CA ARG A 45 0.51 7.22 11.58
C ARG A 45 -0.02 6.40 12.75
N ASN A 46 -1.25 6.66 13.19
CA ASN A 46 -1.88 5.84 14.22
C ASN A 46 -2.01 4.38 13.78
N VAL A 47 -2.37 4.11 12.52
CA VAL A 47 -2.40 2.75 11.96
C VAL A 47 -1.01 2.12 11.91
N MET A 48 0.02 2.90 11.58
CA MET A 48 1.40 2.41 11.55
C MET A 48 1.91 2.04 12.95
N GLU A 49 1.52 2.80 13.96
CA GLU A 49 1.89 2.57 15.36
C GLU A 49 1.11 1.41 16.00
N SER A 50 -0.21 1.30 15.73
CA SER A 50 -1.06 0.19 16.21
C SER A 50 -0.90 -1.09 15.38
N GLY A 51 -0.35 -0.97 14.17
CA GLY A 51 -0.24 -2.00 13.15
C GLY A 51 -1.55 -2.30 12.40
N HIS A 52 -2.70 -1.79 12.83
CA HIS A 52 -3.99 -2.05 12.18
C HIS A 52 -5.08 -1.02 12.52
N TYR A 53 -6.08 -0.92 11.63
CA TYR A 53 -7.30 -0.15 11.80
C TYR A 53 -8.49 -0.98 11.36
N ARG A 54 -9.45 -1.18 12.27
CA ARG A 54 -10.70 -1.91 12.04
C ARG A 54 -11.70 -1.00 11.32
N ILE A 55 -12.26 -1.48 10.22
CA ILE A 55 -13.36 -0.86 9.48
C ILE A 55 -14.63 -1.67 9.80
N PRO A 56 -15.48 -1.21 10.72
CA PRO A 56 -16.68 -1.94 11.10
C PRO A 56 -17.68 -1.98 9.94
N LYS A 57 -18.39 -3.11 9.83
CA LYS A 57 -19.41 -3.33 8.79
C LYS A 57 -20.59 -2.35 8.93
N ASP A 58 -20.95 -2.02 10.16
CA ASP A 58 -22.17 -1.28 10.48
C ASP A 58 -22.03 0.24 10.27
N LYS A 59 -20.82 0.72 9.94
CA LYS A 59 -20.59 2.12 9.63
C LYS A 59 -20.83 2.32 8.15
N GLU A 60 -21.99 2.88 7.80
CA GLU A 60 -22.42 3.13 6.41
C GLU A 60 -21.39 3.99 5.63
N CYS A 61 -20.59 4.82 6.32
CA CYS A 61 -19.54 5.65 5.71
C CYS A 61 -18.30 5.83 6.61
N PRO A 62 -17.34 4.89 6.64
CA PRO A 62 -16.10 5.08 7.38
C PRO A 62 -15.16 5.97 6.56
N PHE A 63 -15.38 7.29 6.57
CA PHE A 63 -14.50 8.26 5.88
C PHE A 63 -13.04 8.16 6.36
N ASP A 64 -12.83 7.80 7.64
CA ASP A 64 -11.49 7.54 8.19
C ASP A 64 -10.71 6.50 7.39
N ALA A 65 -11.37 5.43 6.94
CA ALA A 65 -10.73 4.39 6.13
C ALA A 65 -10.32 4.91 4.75
N GLN A 66 -11.20 5.69 4.11
CA GLN A 66 -10.89 6.37 2.85
C GLN A 66 -9.71 7.34 3.05
N GLN A 67 -9.71 8.12 4.14
CA GLN A 67 -8.64 9.06 4.44
C GLN A 67 -7.31 8.36 4.71
N ILE A 68 -7.30 7.24 5.44
CA ILE A 68 -6.10 6.42 5.67
C ILE A 68 -5.54 5.90 4.33
N TYR A 69 -6.42 5.44 3.44
CA TYR A 69 -6.02 4.99 2.11
C TYR A 69 -5.42 6.13 1.27
N LEU A 70 -6.06 7.30 1.21
CA LEU A 70 -5.51 8.49 0.53
C LEU A 70 -4.16 8.92 1.13
N ASP A 71 -4.06 8.95 2.46
CA ASP A 71 -2.84 9.29 3.18
C ASP A 71 -1.71 8.29 2.88
N SER A 72 -2.04 7.03 2.60
CA SER A 72 -1.06 6.00 2.21
C SER A 72 -0.51 6.25 0.79
N GLN A 73 -1.37 6.67 -0.13
CA GLN A 73 -0.95 7.04 -1.49
C GLN A 73 -0.07 8.31 -1.47
N ASP A 74 -0.41 9.30 -0.63
CA ASP A 74 0.42 10.48 -0.41
C ASP A 74 1.81 10.10 0.13
N LEU A 75 1.84 9.16 1.08
CA LEU A 75 3.09 8.66 1.62
C LEU A 75 3.94 8.03 0.52
N MET A 76 3.35 7.23 -0.36
CA MET A 76 4.06 6.64 -1.51
C MET A 76 4.56 7.71 -2.48
N MET A 77 3.74 8.72 -2.78
CA MET A 77 4.14 9.85 -3.63
C MET A 77 5.38 10.57 -3.09
N ASN A 78 5.47 10.75 -1.77
CA ASN A 78 6.65 11.34 -1.14
C ASN A 78 7.94 10.52 -1.35
N PHE A 79 7.82 9.23 -1.66
CA PHE A 79 8.94 8.34 -1.95
C PHE A 79 9.09 7.97 -3.41
N ALA A 80 8.11 8.27 -4.26
CA ALA A 80 8.10 7.83 -5.66
C ALA A 80 9.33 8.33 -6.43
N ASN A 81 9.86 9.51 -6.10
CA ASN A 81 11.05 10.07 -6.76
C ASN A 81 12.39 9.70 -6.07
N ASN A 82 12.36 8.90 -5.00
CA ASN A 82 13.56 8.50 -4.28
C ASN A 82 14.20 7.27 -4.92
N LYS A 83 15.40 7.43 -5.50
CA LYS A 83 16.11 6.36 -6.22
C LYS A 83 16.43 5.13 -5.38
N ASP A 84 16.52 5.28 -4.06
CA ASP A 84 16.84 4.18 -3.15
C ASP A 84 15.60 3.40 -2.68
N VAL A 85 14.41 3.78 -3.16
CA VAL A 85 13.13 3.19 -2.80
C VAL A 85 12.48 2.58 -4.03
N LYS A 86 12.00 1.36 -3.89
CA LYS A 86 11.08 0.75 -4.87
C LYS A 86 9.68 0.73 -4.28
N ILE A 87 8.70 1.10 -5.07
CA ILE A 87 7.30 1.07 -4.67
C ILE A 87 6.57 0.15 -5.63
N PHE A 88 5.77 -0.76 -5.09
CA PHE A 88 4.87 -1.53 -5.90
C PHE A 88 3.53 -1.68 -5.21
N ALA A 89 2.48 -1.80 -6.01
CA ALA A 89 1.15 -2.08 -5.51
C ALA A 89 0.52 -3.18 -6.33
N VAL A 90 -0.29 -3.97 -5.65
CA VAL A 90 -0.97 -5.13 -6.21
C VAL A 90 -2.44 -4.98 -5.87
N SER A 91 -3.27 -5.08 -6.88
CA SER A 91 -4.72 -5.11 -6.69
C SER A 91 -5.32 -6.32 -7.38
N LEU A 92 -6.16 -7.02 -6.62
CA LEU A 92 -7.00 -8.09 -7.11
C LEU A 92 -8.41 -7.54 -7.30
N LYS A 93 -8.82 -7.32 -8.55
CA LYS A 93 -10.11 -6.69 -8.87
C LYS A 93 -10.90 -7.54 -9.87
N ARG A 94 -12.23 -7.56 -9.75
CA ARG A 94 -13.09 -7.95 -10.89
C ARG A 94 -12.90 -6.92 -11.99
N CYS A 95 -12.84 -7.35 -13.25
CA CYS A 95 -12.78 -6.41 -14.38
C CYS A 95 -13.95 -5.42 -14.28
N PRO A 96 -13.74 -4.10 -14.43
CA PRO A 96 -14.81 -3.14 -14.30
C PRO A 96 -15.84 -3.33 -15.42
N ASN A 97 -17.11 -3.56 -15.04
CA ASN A 97 -18.21 -3.74 -16.00
C ASN A 97 -18.66 -2.44 -16.66
N THR A 98 -18.38 -1.30 -16.02
CA THR A 98 -18.57 0.03 -16.59
C THR A 98 -17.28 0.49 -17.26
N PRO A 99 -17.35 1.21 -18.39
CA PRO A 99 -16.16 1.82 -18.97
C PRO A 99 -15.60 2.76 -17.92
N MET A 100 -14.38 2.50 -17.43
CA MET A 100 -13.65 3.50 -16.65
C MET A 100 -13.46 4.71 -17.55
N ARG A 101 -14.38 5.67 -17.47
CA ARG A 101 -14.19 7.00 -18.03
C ARG A 101 -13.16 7.66 -17.13
N MET A 102 -11.89 7.50 -17.47
CA MET A 102 -10.76 8.14 -16.79
C MET A 102 -10.77 9.68 -16.90
N ASN A 103 -11.86 10.27 -17.39
CA ASN A 103 -12.00 11.68 -17.63
C ASN A 103 -12.60 12.39 -16.41
N GLY A 104 -13.21 11.64 -15.46
CA GLY A 104 -13.52 12.05 -14.08
C GLY A 104 -14.31 13.35 -13.86
N SER A 105 -14.70 14.06 -14.90
CA SER A 105 -15.10 15.46 -14.81
C SER A 105 -16.60 15.66 -14.57
N ASP A 106 -17.40 14.59 -14.59
CA ASP A 106 -18.84 14.69 -14.41
C ASP A 106 -19.23 14.19 -13.01
N LYS A 107 -19.65 15.12 -12.14
CA LYS A 107 -20.25 14.81 -10.83
C LYS A 107 -21.47 13.87 -10.97
N ASN A 108 -22.05 13.76 -12.16
CA ASN A 108 -23.21 12.92 -12.46
C ASN A 108 -22.86 11.53 -13.02
N ASP A 109 -21.58 11.13 -13.08
CA ASP A 109 -21.22 9.79 -13.54
C ASP A 109 -21.93 8.71 -12.70
N LEU A 110 -22.65 7.83 -13.39
CA LEU A 110 -23.53 6.79 -12.81
C LEU A 110 -22.84 5.85 -11.80
N MET A 111 -21.51 5.85 -11.74
CA MET A 111 -20.71 5.09 -10.77
C MET A 111 -20.93 5.54 -9.31
N PHE A 112 -21.44 6.76 -9.09
CA PHE A 112 -21.85 7.27 -7.77
C PHE A 112 -23.36 7.13 -7.51
N ASN A 113 -24.14 6.72 -8.51
CA ASN A 113 -25.59 6.53 -8.46
C ASN A 113 -26.03 5.06 -8.37
N THR A 114 -25.09 4.12 -8.23
CA THR A 114 -25.45 2.71 -8.06
C THR A 114 -25.76 2.38 -6.59
N LYS A 115 -27.06 2.43 -6.26
CA LYS A 115 -27.79 1.87 -5.10
C LYS A 115 -28.13 2.83 -3.95
N GLU A 116 -29.36 3.35 -4.00
CA GLU A 116 -30.47 3.25 -3.03
C GLU A 116 -30.27 3.39 -1.50
N TYR A 117 -29.10 3.24 -0.87
CA TYR A 117 -29.04 3.16 0.62
C TYR A 117 -27.85 3.74 1.36
N ILE A 118 -26.97 4.57 0.78
CA ILE A 118 -25.94 5.26 1.58
C ILE A 118 -25.76 6.73 1.12
N PRO A 119 -26.56 7.68 1.66
CA PRO A 119 -26.51 9.10 1.29
C PRO A 119 -25.37 9.90 1.94
N CYS A 120 -24.55 9.28 2.80
CA CYS A 120 -23.54 10.03 3.53
C CYS A 120 -22.37 10.45 2.61
N ASP A 121 -22.39 11.74 2.28
CA ASP A 121 -21.25 12.53 1.82
C ASP A 121 -20.74 12.21 0.41
N GLN A 122 -21.67 12.28 -0.56
CA GLN A 122 -21.37 12.13 -1.98
C GLN A 122 -20.30 13.12 -2.47
N GLU A 123 -20.33 14.37 -1.98
CA GLU A 123 -19.36 15.40 -2.38
C GLU A 123 -17.94 15.06 -1.91
N ARG A 124 -17.73 14.74 -0.63
CA ARG A 124 -16.36 14.37 -0.18
C ARG A 124 -15.88 13.08 -0.81
N ARG A 125 -16.76 12.13 -1.15
CA ARG A 125 -16.38 10.92 -1.90
C ARG A 125 -15.95 11.25 -3.32
N TYR A 126 -16.66 12.17 -3.99
CA TYR A 126 -16.29 12.63 -5.32
C TYR A 126 -14.94 13.38 -5.29
N GLU A 127 -14.73 14.26 -4.30
CA GLU A 127 -13.44 14.94 -4.10
C GLU A 127 -12.31 13.95 -3.81
N ALA A 128 -12.54 12.96 -2.94
CA ALA A 128 -11.59 11.89 -2.64
C ALA A 128 -11.25 11.07 -3.89
N TYR A 129 -12.22 10.79 -4.75
CA TYR A 129 -12.00 10.08 -6.01
C TYR A 129 -11.15 10.90 -6.99
N LEU A 130 -11.47 12.19 -7.17
CA LEU A 130 -10.66 13.09 -8.00
C LEU A 130 -9.21 13.17 -7.49
N TYR A 131 -9.05 13.24 -6.17
CA TYR A 131 -7.76 13.26 -5.52
C TYR A 131 -6.99 11.95 -5.73
N GLU A 132 -7.62 10.81 -5.47
CA GLU A 132 -7.03 9.48 -5.72
C GLU A 132 -6.57 9.34 -7.18
N TYR A 133 -7.39 9.81 -8.13
CA TYR A 133 -7.06 9.76 -9.55
C TYR A 133 -5.82 10.60 -9.89
N ASP A 134 -5.74 11.85 -9.40
CA ASP A 134 -4.58 12.70 -9.59
C ASP A 134 -3.30 12.10 -8.97
N VAL A 135 -3.39 11.58 -7.74
CA VAL A 135 -2.27 10.94 -7.05
C VAL A 135 -1.81 9.68 -7.78
N MET A 136 -2.72 8.82 -8.20
CA MET A 136 -2.39 7.61 -8.95
C MET A 136 -1.73 7.94 -10.29
N ASN A 137 -2.23 8.94 -11.03
CA ASN A 137 -1.61 9.38 -12.28
C ASN A 137 -0.16 9.81 -12.06
N LYS A 138 0.11 10.57 -10.99
CA LYS A 138 1.47 11.00 -10.63
C LYS A 138 2.35 9.82 -10.22
N LEU A 139 1.82 8.85 -9.46
CA LEU A 139 2.54 7.62 -9.10
C LEU A 139 2.90 6.82 -10.35
N LEU A 140 1.95 6.62 -11.27
CA LEU A 140 2.15 5.87 -12.52
C LEU A 140 3.12 6.55 -13.49
N GLN A 141 3.41 7.84 -13.34
CA GLN A 141 4.46 8.53 -14.08
C GLN A 141 5.84 8.42 -13.42
N SER A 142 5.93 7.90 -12.19
CA SER A 142 7.21 7.70 -11.52
C SER A 142 7.92 6.43 -12.00
N ALA A 143 9.22 6.53 -12.25
CA ALA A 143 10.04 5.38 -12.63
C ALA A 143 10.19 4.31 -11.52
N ASN A 144 9.90 4.64 -10.25
CA ASN A 144 10.09 3.71 -9.13
C ASN A 144 8.78 3.07 -8.65
N PHE A 145 7.68 3.25 -9.38
CA PHE A 145 6.38 2.70 -9.02
C PHE A 145 5.91 1.72 -10.09
N ASN A 146 5.54 0.51 -9.65
CA ASN A 146 4.88 -0.49 -10.49
C ASN A 146 3.53 -0.86 -9.91
N TYR A 147 2.49 -0.91 -10.75
CA TYR A 147 1.15 -1.31 -10.36
C TYR A 147 0.74 -2.61 -11.05
N TYR A 148 0.61 -3.67 -10.26
CA TYR A 148 0.19 -4.98 -10.72
C TYR A 148 -1.32 -5.10 -10.57
N MET A 149 -2.01 -5.20 -11.70
CA MET A 149 -3.44 -5.33 -11.77
C MET A 149 -3.80 -6.75 -12.18
N ILE A 150 -4.23 -7.54 -11.20
CA ILE A 150 -4.65 -8.92 -11.40
C ILE A 150 -6.18 -8.93 -11.46
N TYR A 151 -6.74 -9.45 -12.54
CA TYR A 151 -8.18 -9.50 -12.73
C TYR A 151 -8.65 -10.84 -13.30
N SER A 152 -9.90 -11.19 -12.98
CA SER A 152 -10.57 -12.39 -13.47
C SER A 152 -11.38 -12.11 -14.74
N ASN A 153 -11.42 -13.13 -15.59
CA ASN A 153 -12.41 -13.36 -16.64
C ASN A 153 -12.62 -12.23 -17.65
N LYS A 154 -11.71 -12.13 -18.63
CA LYS A 154 -11.83 -11.27 -19.82
C LYS A 154 -13.22 -11.30 -20.47
N ASN A 155 -13.90 -12.45 -20.45
CA ASN A 155 -15.20 -12.66 -21.10
C ASN A 155 -16.37 -11.98 -20.38
N ASP A 156 -16.26 -11.72 -19.08
CA ASP A 156 -17.29 -11.01 -18.30
C ASP A 156 -17.13 -9.49 -18.39
N CYS A 157 -16.04 -9.02 -18.99
CA CYS A 157 -15.70 -7.61 -19.03
C CYS A 157 -16.29 -6.94 -20.27
N VAL A 158 -17.52 -6.43 -20.13
CA VAL A 158 -18.32 -5.77 -21.19
C VAL A 158 -17.53 -4.70 -21.97
N ASN A 159 -16.53 -4.06 -21.34
CA ASN A 159 -15.69 -3.01 -21.94
C ASN A 159 -14.18 -3.32 -21.92
N TYR A 160 -13.80 -4.60 -21.96
CA TYR A 160 -12.41 -5.05 -21.86
C TYR A 160 -11.46 -4.31 -22.82
N ASN A 161 -11.82 -4.17 -24.09
CA ASN A 161 -10.96 -3.54 -25.09
C ASN A 161 -10.71 -2.05 -24.79
N THR A 162 -11.74 -1.32 -24.34
CA THR A 162 -11.62 0.07 -23.92
C THR A 162 -10.75 0.20 -22.67
N TYR A 163 -10.90 -0.74 -21.73
CA TYR A 163 -10.09 -0.80 -20.52
C TYR A 163 -8.61 -1.02 -20.85
N ILE A 164 -8.26 -2.06 -21.63
CA ILE A 164 -6.87 -2.33 -22.04
C ILE A 164 -6.28 -1.17 -22.83
N ALA A 165 -7.04 -0.57 -23.76
CA ALA A 165 -6.58 0.60 -24.51
C ALA A 165 -6.25 1.80 -23.62
N ASN A 166 -6.96 1.95 -22.50
CA ASN A 166 -6.66 2.98 -21.50
C ASN A 166 -5.47 2.61 -20.61
N LEU A 167 -5.31 1.33 -20.25
CA LEU A 167 -4.14 0.87 -19.50
C LEU A 167 -2.85 1.01 -20.30
N ALA A 168 -2.89 0.76 -21.61
CA ALA A 168 -1.73 0.85 -22.51
C ALA A 168 -1.07 2.25 -22.54
N LYS A 169 -1.73 3.29 -22.01
CA LYS A 169 -1.16 4.63 -21.84
C LYS A 169 -0.12 4.71 -20.71
N TRP A 170 -0.03 3.67 -19.87
CA TRP A 170 0.77 3.66 -18.65
C TRP A 170 1.80 2.52 -18.68
N ASN A 171 3.08 2.87 -18.77
CA ASN A 171 4.17 1.88 -18.83
C ASN A 171 4.36 1.10 -17.53
N ASN A 172 3.90 1.67 -16.41
CA ASN A 172 4.10 1.13 -15.07
C ASN A 172 2.92 0.28 -14.57
N ILE A 173 1.93 0.04 -15.42
CA ILE A 173 0.84 -0.91 -15.13
C ILE A 173 1.20 -2.26 -15.75
N ILE A 174 1.30 -3.29 -14.91
CA ILE A 174 1.43 -4.67 -15.34
C ILE A 174 0.07 -5.32 -15.20
N ASP A 175 -0.56 -5.63 -16.33
CA ASP A 175 -1.86 -6.30 -16.37
C ASP A 175 -1.70 -7.83 -16.36
N ILE A 176 -2.52 -8.51 -15.56
CA ILE A 176 -2.46 -9.96 -15.38
C ILE A 176 -3.89 -10.52 -15.39
N ASN A 177 -4.24 -11.23 -16.47
CA ASN A 177 -5.50 -11.96 -16.56
C ASN A 177 -5.34 -13.36 -15.91
N ASP A 178 -6.10 -13.63 -14.84
CA ASP A 178 -6.21 -14.96 -14.22
C ASP A 178 -7.65 -15.47 -14.28
N GLU A 179 -7.90 -16.39 -15.21
CA GLU A 179 -9.21 -17.01 -15.43
C GLU A 179 -9.70 -17.83 -14.22
N ASN A 180 -8.79 -18.27 -13.35
CA ASN A 180 -9.12 -19.08 -12.17
C ASN A 180 -9.22 -18.23 -10.89
N PHE A 181 -9.17 -16.90 -10.99
CA PHE A 181 -9.23 -16.05 -9.81
C PHE A 181 -10.66 -15.99 -9.25
N ASP A 182 -10.86 -16.56 -8.04
CA ASP A 182 -12.10 -16.37 -7.27
C ASP A 182 -12.08 -14.98 -6.62
N SER A 183 -12.79 -14.08 -7.28
CA SER A 183 -13.00 -12.67 -6.92
C SER A 183 -13.57 -12.36 -5.53
N LYS A 184 -13.82 -13.34 -4.66
CA LYS A 184 -14.28 -13.11 -3.29
C LYS A 184 -13.22 -12.46 -2.41
N ASP A 185 -11.94 -12.61 -2.78
CA ASP A 185 -10.81 -12.04 -2.06
C ASP A 185 -10.37 -10.72 -2.72
N SER A 186 -11.03 -9.61 -2.37
CA SER A 186 -10.56 -8.28 -2.75
C SER A 186 -9.39 -7.89 -1.84
N VAL A 187 -8.17 -8.17 -2.26
CA VAL A 187 -6.96 -7.75 -1.55
C VAL A 187 -6.25 -6.68 -2.36
N VAL A 188 -6.03 -5.54 -1.71
CA VAL A 188 -5.17 -4.48 -2.23
C VAL A 188 -4.03 -4.31 -1.24
N PHE A 189 -2.81 -4.45 -1.72
CA PHE A 189 -1.64 -4.17 -0.91
C PHE A 189 -0.60 -3.36 -1.67
N TRP A 190 0.11 -2.55 -0.91
CA TRP A 190 1.11 -1.62 -1.39
C TRP A 190 2.35 -1.82 -0.55
N VAL A 191 3.50 -1.72 -1.20
CA VAL A 191 4.79 -1.97 -0.55
C VAL A 191 5.76 -0.90 -0.94
N ILE A 192 6.39 -0.33 0.07
CA ILE A 192 7.58 0.50 -0.07
C ILE A 192 8.76 -0.37 0.35
N LYS A 193 9.66 -0.70 -0.57
CA LYS A 193 10.90 -1.42 -0.29
C LYS A 193 12.06 -0.43 -0.15
N GLN A 194 12.81 -0.57 0.93
CA GLN A 194 14.06 0.14 1.17
C GLN A 194 15.07 -0.84 1.76
N LYS A 195 16.19 -1.07 1.05
CA LYS A 195 17.18 -2.09 1.42
C LYS A 195 16.51 -3.47 1.58
N GLY A 196 16.74 -4.16 2.70
CA GLY A 196 16.16 -5.48 3.00
C GLY A 196 14.80 -5.45 3.71
N TYR A 197 14.13 -4.29 3.74
CA TYR A 197 12.86 -4.11 4.45
C TYR A 197 11.71 -3.74 3.50
N TYR A 198 10.55 -4.30 3.78
CA TYR A 198 9.28 -4.16 3.06
C TYR A 198 8.27 -3.53 4.01
N TYR A 199 7.84 -2.31 3.71
CA TYR A 199 6.84 -1.57 4.47
C TYR A 199 5.51 -1.74 3.75
N MET A 200 4.69 -2.65 4.26
CA MET A 200 3.50 -3.17 3.59
C MET A 200 2.24 -2.57 4.20
N PHE A 201 1.40 -1.97 3.36
CA PHE A 201 0.06 -1.49 3.66
C PHE A 201 -0.95 -2.40 2.97
N ILE A 202 -1.92 -2.90 3.71
CA ILE A 202 -2.85 -3.92 3.22
C ILE A 202 -4.26 -3.52 3.59
N GLU A 203 -5.18 -3.55 2.63
CA GLU A 203 -6.60 -3.64 2.92
C GLU A 203 -7.04 -5.09 2.70
N THR A 204 -7.61 -5.71 3.74
CA THR A 204 -8.13 -7.08 3.64
C THR A 204 -9.44 -7.25 4.41
N ASN A 205 -10.30 -8.12 3.88
CA ASN A 205 -11.48 -8.69 4.55
C ASN A 205 -11.22 -10.15 4.99
N SER A 206 -10.01 -10.66 4.76
CA SER A 206 -9.70 -12.09 4.86
C SER A 206 -9.61 -12.55 6.30
N LYS A 207 -10.33 -13.63 6.62
CA LYS A 207 -10.06 -14.47 7.80
C LYS A 207 -8.74 -15.24 7.70
N HIS A 208 -8.05 -15.12 6.57
CA HIS A 208 -6.74 -15.71 6.34
C HIS A 208 -5.70 -14.82 7.03
N GLY A 209 -4.91 -15.43 7.94
CA GLY A 209 -3.67 -14.84 8.43
C GLY A 209 -3.55 -14.52 9.90
N GLY A 210 -3.88 -15.42 10.83
CA GLY A 210 -3.43 -15.32 12.23
C GLY A 210 -3.87 -14.07 13.02
N TYR A 211 -4.62 -13.16 12.42
CA TYR A 211 -5.35 -12.12 13.10
C TYR A 211 -6.62 -12.79 13.62
N ASN A 212 -6.79 -12.85 14.95
CA ASN A 212 -8.06 -13.16 15.56
C ASN A 212 -9.04 -12.04 15.19
N LEU A 213 -9.62 -12.09 13.98
CA LEU A 213 -10.69 -11.20 13.57
C LEU A 213 -11.89 -11.61 14.40
N LEU A 214 -12.23 -10.76 15.37
CA LEU A 214 -13.22 -11.06 16.40
C LEU A 214 -14.64 -11.21 15.79
N GLU A 215 -14.87 -10.71 14.57
CA GLU A 215 -16.19 -10.67 13.94
C GLU A 215 -16.13 -10.97 12.43
N LYS A 216 -17.15 -11.68 11.91
CA LYS A 216 -17.27 -11.99 10.47
C LYS A 216 -17.60 -10.69 9.71
N GLU A 217 -17.05 -10.52 8.50
CA GLU A 217 -17.40 -9.46 7.53
C GLU A 217 -16.85 -8.05 7.81
N GLU A 218 -15.89 -7.92 8.73
CA GLU A 218 -15.15 -6.67 8.92
C GLU A 218 -13.94 -6.56 7.98
N ARG A 219 -13.54 -5.33 7.69
CA ARG A 219 -12.31 -5.03 6.93
C ARG A 219 -11.26 -4.44 7.84
N TYR A 220 -10.00 -4.67 7.49
CA TYR A 220 -8.86 -4.14 8.23
C TYR A 220 -7.88 -3.48 7.28
N LEU A 221 -7.39 -2.31 7.68
CA LEU A 221 -6.20 -1.69 7.11
C LEU A 221 -5.03 -2.07 8.01
N ILE A 222 -4.01 -2.72 7.47
CA ILE A 222 -2.88 -3.26 8.23
C ILE A 222 -1.60 -2.62 7.73
N PHE A 223 -0.72 -2.25 8.66
CA PHE A 223 0.65 -1.84 8.37
C PHE A 223 1.64 -2.81 8.99
N LYS A 224 2.61 -3.29 8.20
CA LYS A 224 3.70 -4.14 8.68
C LYS A 224 5.04 -3.75 8.05
N LYS A 225 6.07 -3.64 8.90
CA LYS A 225 7.47 -3.66 8.47
C LYS A 225 7.98 -5.10 8.52
N LEU A 226 8.39 -5.63 7.38
CA LEU A 226 8.80 -7.02 7.21
C LEU A 226 10.21 -7.08 6.58
N THR A 227 11.01 -8.06 6.98
CA THR A 227 12.15 -8.55 6.18
C THR A 227 11.65 -9.52 5.12
N LEU A 228 12.48 -9.88 4.13
CA LEU A 228 12.09 -10.87 3.12
C LEU A 228 11.61 -12.19 3.75
N ARG A 229 12.33 -12.71 4.75
CA ARG A 229 11.93 -13.92 5.47
C ARG A 229 10.57 -13.77 6.16
N GLN A 230 10.29 -12.60 6.74
CA GLN A 230 9.00 -12.35 7.37
C GLN A 230 7.90 -12.21 6.33
N LEU A 231 8.15 -11.57 5.18
CA LEU A 231 7.20 -11.47 4.07
C LEU A 231 6.81 -12.86 3.53
N ILE A 232 7.79 -13.76 3.35
CA ILE A 232 7.57 -15.14 2.89
C ILE A 232 6.60 -15.91 3.79
N LEU A 233 6.66 -15.66 5.09
CA LEU A 233 5.87 -16.36 6.11
C LEU A 233 4.62 -15.59 6.54
N PHE A 234 4.47 -14.35 6.09
CA PHE A 234 3.38 -13.48 6.49
C PHE A 234 2.06 -13.98 5.91
N ASP A 235 1.00 -13.97 6.72
CA ASP A 235 -0.32 -14.47 6.33
C ASP A 235 -0.26 -15.90 5.75
N ASN A 236 0.43 -16.80 6.45
CA ASN A 236 0.66 -18.18 6.01
C ASN A 236 1.28 -18.30 4.61
N GLY A 237 1.97 -17.27 4.13
CA GLY A 237 2.58 -17.22 2.80
C GLY A 237 1.64 -16.75 1.68
N PHE A 238 0.39 -16.38 1.96
CA PHE A 238 -0.58 -15.98 0.92
C PHE A 238 -0.05 -14.89 -0.02
N TYR A 239 0.45 -13.78 0.53
CA TYR A 239 1.02 -12.69 -0.29
C TYR A 239 2.27 -13.13 -1.06
N TRP A 240 3.08 -13.99 -0.45
CA TRP A 240 4.27 -14.52 -1.11
C TRP A 240 3.91 -15.43 -2.28
N ASP A 241 2.87 -16.25 -2.13
CA ASP A 241 2.36 -17.09 -3.19
C ASP A 241 1.80 -16.26 -4.35
N LEU A 242 1.11 -15.15 -4.06
CA LEU A 242 0.71 -14.17 -5.11
C LEU A 242 1.93 -13.58 -5.83
N ILE A 243 2.92 -13.08 -5.08
CA ILE A 243 4.15 -12.52 -5.63
C ILE A 243 4.84 -13.53 -6.55
N ARG A 244 4.97 -14.78 -6.11
CA ARG A 244 5.60 -15.84 -6.90
C ARG A 244 4.79 -16.26 -8.11
N LYS A 245 3.49 -16.49 -7.94
CA LYS A 245 2.58 -16.94 -9.00
C LYS A 245 2.61 -15.98 -10.18
N TYR A 246 2.60 -14.68 -9.90
CA TYR A 246 2.53 -13.64 -10.92
C TYR A 246 3.87 -12.98 -11.25
N LYS A 247 4.98 -13.50 -10.71
CA LYS A 247 6.34 -12.97 -10.93
C LYS A 247 6.42 -11.46 -10.65
N ILE A 248 5.77 -11.01 -9.57
CA ILE A 248 5.76 -9.62 -9.15
C ILE A 248 7.19 -9.23 -8.79
N ASP A 249 7.74 -8.25 -9.48
CA ASP A 249 9.09 -7.78 -9.24
C ASP A 249 9.11 -6.89 -7.99
N ILE A 250 9.45 -7.52 -6.87
CA ILE A 250 9.58 -6.87 -5.57
C ILE A 250 11.00 -6.37 -5.29
N ASP A 251 11.99 -6.65 -6.15
CA ASP A 251 13.41 -6.39 -5.87
C ASP A 251 14.00 -5.14 -6.52
#